data_AF-A0A0D0YU63-F1
#
_entry.id   AF-A0A0D0YU63-F1
#
_cell.length_a   1.000
_cell.length_b   1.000
_cell.length_c   1.000
_cell.angle_alpha   90.00
_cell.angle_beta   90.00
_cell.angle_gamma   90.00
#
_symmetry.space_group_name_H-M   'P 1'
#
loop_
_entity.id
_entity.type
_entity.pdbx_description
1 polymer ?
#
loop_
_entity_poly.entity_id
_entity_poly.type
_entity_poly.pdbx_seq_one_letter_code
_entity_poly.pdbx_strand_id
1 'polypeptide(L)'
;MNRDEILKKSRVENAKGDERQKYINLKAYETGIFWILIIIVALMIISFIILIATGKEFINMQVLSLFLFLSLAGESFTKYQFKKNTHNLIIFALAAIAVVAILCAITAKFLGL
;
A
#
# COMPACT_ATOMS: atom_id res chain seq x y z
N MET A 1 4.23 -3.95 46.62
CA MET A 1 4.19 -3.13 45.39
C MET A 1 2.88 -2.36 45.40
N ASN A 2 2.93 -1.03 45.37
CA ASN A 2 1.76 -0.18 45.58
C ASN A 2 0.93 -0.07 44.30
N ARG A 3 -0.41 -0.12 44.37
CA ARG A 3 -1.31 -0.16 43.19
C ARG A 3 -1.02 0.98 42.19
N ASP A 4 -0.68 2.15 42.71
CA ASP A 4 -0.39 3.34 41.90
C ASP A 4 0.93 3.24 41.13
N GLU A 5 1.92 2.51 41.66
CA GLU A 5 3.17 2.24 40.95
C GLU A 5 2.95 1.27 39.78
N ILE A 6 2.08 0.28 39.95
CA ILE A 6 1.70 -0.68 38.90
C ILE A 6 0.99 0.06 37.75
N LEU A 7 0.06 0.95 38.09
CA LEU A 7 -0.69 1.72 37.09
C LEU A 7 0.20 2.74 36.36
N LYS A 8 1.14 3.39 37.06
CA LYS A 8 2.14 4.26 36.41
C LYS A 8 3.03 3.46 35.47
N LYS A 9 3.53 2.29 35.90
CA LYS A 9 4.38 1.43 35.07
C LYS A 9 3.63 0.94 33.82
N SER A 10 2.40 0.48 33.97
CA SER A 10 1.56 0.05 32.84
C SER A 10 1.24 1.19 31.86
N ARG A 11 1.00 2.42 32.35
CA ARG A 11 0.78 3.59 31.47
C ARG A 11 2.03 4.01 30.72
N VAL A 12 3.21 3.93 31.36
CA VAL A 12 4.50 4.22 30.71
C VAL A 12 4.84 3.13 29.68
N GLU A 13 4.60 1.86 30.00
CA GLU A 13 4.82 0.74 29.09
C GLU A 13 3.86 0.78 27.89
N ASN A 14 2.59 1.16 28.09
CA ASN A 14 1.60 1.33 27.02
C ASN A 14 1.66 2.69 26.31
N ALA A 15 2.55 3.61 26.71
CA ALA A 15 2.65 4.94 26.10
C ALA A 15 3.07 4.89 24.61
N LYS A 16 3.72 3.81 24.17
CA LYS A 16 4.10 3.56 22.76
C LYS A 16 3.02 2.83 21.96
N GLY A 17 1.80 2.76 22.49
CA GLY A 17 0.64 2.10 21.89
C GLY A 17 0.52 0.64 22.31
N ASP A 18 -0.69 0.25 22.70
CA ASP A 18 -1.07 -1.13 23.02
C ASP A 18 -0.79 -2.06 21.82
N GLU A 19 0.00 -3.11 22.03
CA GLU A 19 0.32 -4.13 21.03
C GLU A 19 -0.95 -4.75 20.41
N ARG A 20 -2.02 -4.89 21.19
CA ARG A 20 -3.32 -5.35 20.67
C ARG A 20 -3.90 -4.36 19.66
N GLN A 21 -3.85 -3.06 19.97
CA GLN A 21 -4.37 -2.03 19.07
C GLN A 21 -3.54 -1.94 17.78
N LYS A 22 -2.20 -2.06 17.90
CA LYS A 22 -1.31 -2.16 16.73
C LYS A 22 -1.67 -3.35 15.85
N TYR A 23 -1.92 -4.52 16.44
CA TYR A 23 -2.33 -5.71 15.71
C TYR A 23 -3.69 -5.53 14.99
N ILE A 24 -4.68 -4.96 15.68
CA ILE A 24 -6.01 -4.69 15.08
C ILE A 24 -5.87 -3.73 13.89
N ASN A 25 -5.13 -2.64 14.05
CA ASN A 25 -4.92 -1.65 12.98
C ASN A 25 -4.18 -2.26 11.79
N LEU A 26 -3.13 -3.04 12.04
CA LEU A 26 -2.38 -3.73 10.98
C LEU A 26 -3.29 -4.71 10.22
N LYS A 27 -4.10 -5.49 10.92
CA LYS A 27 -5.01 -6.46 10.31
C LYS A 27 -6.10 -5.80 9.47
N ALA A 28 -6.67 -4.69 9.97
CA ALA A 28 -7.64 -3.90 9.21
C ALA A 28 -7.02 -3.33 7.92
N TYR A 29 -5.78 -2.83 8.02
CA TYR A 29 -5.03 -2.30 6.89
C TYR A 29 -4.67 -3.37 5.86
N GLU A 30 -4.12 -4.52 6.29
CA GLU A 30 -3.81 -5.66 5.41
C GLU A 30 -5.07 -6.14 4.68
N THR A 31 -6.21 -6.22 5.38
CA THR A 31 -7.49 -6.60 4.77
C THR A 31 -7.97 -5.58 3.74
N GLY A 32 -7.88 -4.28 4.05
CA GLY A 32 -8.27 -3.20 3.14
C GLY A 32 -7.43 -3.21 1.86
N ILE A 33 -6.10 -3.30 1.98
CA ILE A 33 -5.20 -3.39 0.83
C ILE A 33 -5.46 -4.63 0.00
N PHE A 34 -5.70 -5.78 0.63
CA PHE A 34 -6.00 -7.01 -0.09
C PHE A 34 -7.21 -6.85 -1.04
N TRP A 35 -8.30 -6.26 -0.55
CA TRP A 35 -9.47 -5.98 -1.37
C TRP A 35 -9.20 -4.96 -2.49
N ILE A 36 -8.43 -3.91 -2.20
CA ILE A 36 -8.02 -2.92 -3.21
C ILE A 36 -7.22 -3.59 -4.32
N LEU A 37 -6.25 -4.45 -3.99
CA LEU A 37 -5.44 -5.19 -4.96
C LEU A 37 -6.32 -6.11 -5.82
N ILE A 38 -7.27 -6.83 -5.23
CA ILE A 38 -8.23 -7.66 -5.98
C ILE A 38 -9.00 -6.82 -7.00
N ILE A 39 -9.52 -5.66 -6.59
CA ILE A 39 -10.29 -4.78 -7.47
C ILE A 39 -9.41 -4.25 -8.60
N ILE A 40 -8.19 -3.80 -8.31
CA ILE A 40 -7.26 -3.29 -9.32
C ILE A 40 -6.90 -4.40 -10.33
N VAL A 41 -6.62 -5.62 -9.86
CA VAL A 41 -6.33 -6.76 -10.73
C VAL A 41 -7.53 -7.13 -11.59
N ALA A 42 -8.74 -7.15 -11.01
CA ALA A 42 -9.96 -7.39 -11.77
C ALA A 42 -10.17 -6.33 -12.86
N LEU A 43 -9.95 -5.04 -12.55
CA LEU A 43 -10.05 -3.95 -13.52
C LEU A 43 -8.99 -4.05 -14.63
N MET A 44 -7.77 -4.48 -14.31
CA MET A 44 -6.73 -4.73 -15.33
C MET A 44 -7.14 -5.86 -16.27
N ILE A 45 -7.67 -6.97 -15.73
CA ILE A 45 -8.15 -8.10 -16.54
C ILE A 45 -9.31 -7.66 -17.44
N ILE A 46 -10.30 -6.96 -16.90
CA ILE A 46 -11.45 -6.46 -17.68
C ILE A 46 -10.97 -5.50 -18.77
N SER A 47 -10.08 -4.56 -18.44
CA SER A 47 -9.54 -3.60 -19.41
C SER A 47 -8.76 -4.30 -20.52
N PHE A 48 -8.01 -5.36 -20.19
CA PHE A 48 -7.29 -6.16 -21.17
C PHE A 48 -8.23 -6.92 -22.12
N ILE A 49 -9.29 -7.53 -21.59
CA ILE A 49 -10.31 -8.22 -22.39
C ILE A 49 -11.00 -7.25 -23.35
N ILE A 50 -11.41 -6.07 -22.86
CA ILE A 50 -12.06 -5.04 -23.69
C ILE A 50 -11.12 -4.53 -24.78
N LEU A 51 -9.83 -4.35 -24.45
CA LEU A 51 -8.83 -3.91 -25.42
C LEU A 51 -8.69 -4.92 -26.57
N ILE A 52 -8.65 -6.22 -26.27
CA ILE A 52 -8.58 -7.28 -27.29
C ILE A 52 -9.87 -7.33 -28.12
N ALA A 53 -11.03 -7.22 -27.47
CA ALA A 53 -12.32 -7.36 -28.14
C ALA A 53 -12.72 -6.16 -29.00
N THR A 54 -12.36 -4.94 -28.59
CA THR A 54 -12.85 -3.69 -29.20
C THR A 54 -11.76 -2.82 -29.80
N GLY A 55 -10.48 -3.08 -29.48
CA GLY A 55 -9.36 -2.21 -29.81
C GLY A 55 -9.34 -0.89 -29.05
N LYS A 56 -10.27 -0.68 -28.11
CA LYS A 56 -10.37 0.56 -27.30
C LYS A 56 -9.90 0.31 -25.88
N GLU A 57 -9.20 1.28 -25.33
CA GLU A 57 -8.87 1.29 -23.91
C GLU A 57 -10.12 1.62 -23.08
N PHE A 58 -10.49 0.73 -22.16
CA PHE A 58 -11.56 1.00 -21.19
C PHE A 58 -11.09 1.95 -20.09
N ILE A 59 -9.95 1.63 -19.47
CA ILE A 59 -9.27 2.45 -18.47
C ILE A 59 -7.79 2.53 -18.87
N ASN A 60 -7.19 3.71 -18.67
CA ASN A 60 -5.76 3.90 -18.94
C ASN A 60 -4.92 2.99 -18.04
N MET A 61 -4.16 2.09 -18.67
CA MET A 61 -3.31 1.11 -17.98
C MET A 61 -2.20 1.74 -17.13
N GLN A 62 -1.73 2.94 -17.48
CA GLN A 62 -0.76 3.68 -16.67
C GLN A 62 -1.36 4.11 -15.34
N VAL A 63 -2.64 4.51 -15.34
CA VAL A 63 -3.37 4.90 -14.13
C VAL A 63 -3.64 3.69 -13.24
N LEU A 64 -4.08 2.55 -13.81
CA LEU A 64 -4.25 1.31 -13.05
C LEU A 64 -2.93 0.82 -12.44
N SER A 65 -1.85 0.87 -13.22
CA SER A 65 -0.51 0.52 -12.76
C SER A 65 -0.04 1.44 -11.63
N LEU A 66 -0.33 2.74 -11.71
CA LEU A 66 -0.03 3.69 -10.65
C LEU A 66 -0.71 3.29 -9.34
N PHE A 67 -2.01 3.00 -9.37
CA PHE A 67 -2.75 2.56 -8.17
C PHE A 67 -2.21 1.24 -7.60
N LEU A 68 -1.81 0.30 -8.48
CA LEU A 68 -1.20 -0.96 -8.06
C LEU A 68 0.09 -0.72 -7.27
N PHE A 69 1.04 0.04 -7.85
CA PHE A 69 2.32 0.30 -7.19
C PHE A 69 2.18 1.19 -5.96
N LEU A 70 1.22 2.11 -5.94
CA LEU A 70 0.92 2.92 -4.77
C LEU A 70 0.43 2.04 -3.61
N SER A 71 -0.48 1.10 -3.90
CA SER A 71 -1.00 0.13 -2.92
C SER A 71 0.13 -0.76 -2.40
N LEU A 72 0.99 -1.27 -3.29
CA LEU A 72 2.13 -2.10 -2.92
C LEU A 72 3.16 -1.35 -2.07
N ALA A 73 3.44 -0.09 -2.40
CA ALA A 73 4.33 0.78 -1.62
C ALA A 73 3.75 1.02 -0.22
N GLY A 74 2.47 1.38 -0.14
CA GLY A 74 1.77 1.54 1.14
C GLY A 74 1.76 0.27 1.97
N GLU A 75 1.50 -0.88 1.37
CA GLU A 75 1.51 -2.17 2.07
C GLU A 75 2.88 -2.49 2.65
N SER A 76 3.91 -2.37 1.80
CA SER A 76 5.27 -2.75 2.15
C SER A 76 5.86 -1.80 3.19
N PHE A 77 5.59 -0.50 3.09
CA PHE A 77 6.01 0.46 4.09
C PHE A 77 5.36 0.20 5.45
N THR A 78 4.04 -0.05 5.48
CA THR A 78 3.33 -0.39 6.71
C THR A 78 3.90 -1.68 7.30
N LYS A 79 4.04 -2.75 6.51
CA LYS A 79 4.66 -4.01 6.98
C LYS A 79 6.09 -3.80 7.48
N TYR A 80 6.88 -2.92 6.87
CA TYR A 80 8.20 -2.56 7.38
C TYR A 80 8.12 -1.83 8.72
N GLN A 81 7.20 -0.89 8.91
CA GLN A 81 7.06 -0.16 10.18
C GLN A 81 6.73 -1.10 11.35
N PHE A 82 5.87 -2.08 11.12
CA PHE A 82 5.44 -3.02 12.17
C PHE A 82 6.38 -4.21 12.36
N LYS A 83 6.89 -4.82 11.26
CA LYS A 83 7.71 -6.06 11.34
C LYS A 83 9.21 -5.80 11.27
N LYS A 84 9.64 -4.57 10.92
CA LYS A 84 11.04 -4.16 10.70
C LYS A 84 11.86 -5.07 9.77
N ASN A 85 11.18 -5.80 8.88
CA ASN A 85 11.80 -6.70 7.91
C ASN A 85 12.30 -5.91 6.69
N THR A 86 13.61 -5.99 6.41
CA THR A 86 14.30 -5.30 5.30
C THR A 86 13.78 -5.68 3.92
N HIS A 87 13.20 -6.89 3.74
CA HIS A 87 12.56 -7.27 2.48
C HIS A 87 11.42 -6.30 2.10
N ASN A 88 10.61 -5.90 3.08
CA ASN A 88 9.50 -4.96 2.84
C ASN A 88 10.02 -3.56 2.51
N LEU A 89 11.20 -3.18 3.01
CA LEU A 89 11.85 -1.92 2.66
C LEU A 89 12.30 -1.92 1.19
N ILE A 90 12.87 -3.04 0.72
CA ILE A 90 13.29 -3.21 -0.68
C ILE A 90 12.06 -3.14 -1.60
N ILE A 91 10.98 -3.86 -1.27
CA ILE A 91 9.75 -3.83 -2.08
C ILE A 91 9.16 -2.41 -2.10
N PHE A 92 9.14 -1.71 -0.95
CA PHE A 92 8.73 -0.31 -0.89
C PHE A 92 9.56 0.57 -1.81
N ALA A 93 10.89 0.46 -1.78
CA ALA A 93 11.77 1.26 -2.62
C ALA A 93 11.53 1.01 -4.11
N LEU A 94 11.40 -0.25 -4.53
CA LEU A 94 11.09 -0.61 -5.92
C LEU A 94 9.72 -0.08 -6.35
N ALA A 95 8.70 -0.24 -5.51
CA ALA A 95 7.35 0.26 -5.79
C ALA A 95 7.33 1.80 -5.87
N ALA A 96 8.06 2.49 -5.00
CA ALA A 96 8.18 3.95 -5.04
C ALA A 96 8.87 4.44 -6.31
N ILE A 97 9.94 3.77 -6.76
CA ILE A 97 10.59 4.07 -8.05
C ILE A 97 9.61 3.88 -9.20
N ALA A 98 8.84 2.78 -9.21
CA ALA A 98 7.83 2.54 -10.23
C ALA A 98 6.73 3.63 -10.25
N VAL A 99 6.25 4.07 -9.07
CA VAL A 99 5.30 5.19 -8.96
C VAL A 99 5.88 6.45 -9.59
N VAL A 100 7.12 6.80 -9.24
CA VAL A 100 7.78 8.00 -9.79
C VAL A 100 7.96 7.88 -11.30
N ALA A 101 8.41 6.74 -11.80
CA ALA A 101 8.57 6.49 -13.23
C ALA A 101 7.25 6.64 -14.00
N ILE A 102 6.15 6.10 -13.45
CA ILE A 102 4.81 6.21 -14.07
C ILE A 102 4.32 7.66 -14.05
N LEU A 103 4.50 8.39 -12.94
CA LEU A 103 4.14 9.82 -12.87
C LEU A 103 4.93 10.65 -13.87
N CYS A 104 6.24 10.40 -14.01
CA CYS A 104 7.07 11.02 -15.04
C CYS A 104 6.55 10.69 -16.44
N ALA A 105 6.17 9.45 -16.72
CA ALA A 105 5.64 9.06 -18.02
C ALA A 105 4.28 9.71 -18.33
N ILE A 106 3.39 9.84 -17.33
CA ILE A 106 2.09 10.52 -17.48
C ILE A 106 2.30 12.02 -17.74
N THR A 107 3.18 12.66 -16.98
CA THR A 107 3.48 14.08 -17.12
C THR A 107 4.20 14.40 -18.43
N ALA A 108 5.15 13.57 -18.86
CA ALA A 108 5.80 13.70 -20.17
C ALA A 108 4.78 13.64 -21.31
N LYS A 109 3.86 12.66 -21.30
CA LYS A 109 2.76 12.59 -22.26
C LYS A 109 1.87 13.82 -22.25
N PHE A 110 1.58 14.38 -21.07
CA PHE A 110 0.77 15.60 -20.95
C PHE A 110 1.50 16.83 -21.53
N LEU A 111 2.82 16.90 -21.36
CA LEU A 111 3.67 17.97 -21.86
C LEU A 111 4.05 17.82 -23.35
N GLY A 112 3.70 16.70 -23.99
CA GLY A 112 4.03 16.41 -25.38
C GLY A 112 5.51 16.03 -25.62
N LEU A 113 6.18 15.52 -24.58
CA LEU A 113 7.57 15.02 -24.62
C LEU A 113 7.64 13.52 -24.90
#